data_AF-A0A944BNT3-F1
#
_entry.id   AF-A0A944BNT3-F1
#
_cell.length_a   1.000
_cell.length_b   1.000
_cell.length_c   1.000
_cell.angle_alpha   90.00
_cell.angle_beta   90.00
_cell.angle_gamma   90.00
#
_symmetry.space_group_name_H-M   'P 1'
#
loop_
_entity.id
_entity.type
_entity.pdbx_description
1 polymer ?
#
loop_
_entity_poly.entity_id
_entity_poly.type
_entity_poly.pdbx_seq_one_letter_code
_entity_poly.pdbx_strand_id
1 'polypeptide(L)'
;NVNPDGSDSLAYSYEDFLKVDPKNLHLPGWDESYSSEELQSLMSQYQNMTHDDLFNNLVYFLNRIIPVCEEVDINMAIHPDDPPWDIFSLPRIISNEENLDRLFNTVPSTRNGLTLCTGSFGAGRHNDLVKMAAKYTTQKRVHFVHLRNVKWNGDHDSFCEVGHCTKDGSLDMAEIVKALVKNGFDGYVRPDHGRNIFGENGKPGYGLYDRALGATYINGLFEAFEKVKDLL
;
A
#
# COMPACT_ATOMS: atom_id res chain seq x y z
N ASN A 1 7.48 -16.89 3.83
CA ASN A 1 7.56 -17.12 5.29
C ASN A 1 6.48 -18.11 5.65
N VAL A 2 6.78 -19.14 6.44
CA VAL A 2 5.76 -20.11 6.89
C VAL A 2 5.15 -19.58 8.18
N ASN A 3 3.86 -19.29 8.15
CA ASN A 3 3.11 -18.82 9.30
C ASN A 3 2.86 -19.97 10.31
N PRO A 4 2.52 -19.68 11.58
CA PRO A 4 2.25 -20.70 12.60
C PRO A 4 1.14 -21.70 12.25
N ASP A 5 0.24 -21.34 11.33
CA ASP A 5 -0.84 -22.18 10.81
C ASP A 5 -0.42 -23.05 9.61
N GLY A 6 0.85 -23.00 9.21
CA GLY A 6 1.41 -23.76 8.08
C GLY A 6 1.18 -23.12 6.71
N SER A 7 0.57 -21.94 6.63
CA SER A 7 0.41 -21.20 5.38
C SER A 7 1.68 -20.44 4.99
N ASP A 8 1.82 -20.13 3.70
CA ASP A 8 2.92 -19.29 3.20
C ASP A 8 2.45 -17.87 2.88
N SER A 9 3.28 -16.87 3.19
CA SER A 9 3.05 -15.49 2.79
C SER A 9 4.33 -14.73 2.41
N LEU A 10 4.15 -13.62 1.69
CA LEU A 10 5.20 -12.66 1.40
C LEU A 10 5.66 -11.98 2.69
N ALA A 11 6.95 -11.65 2.75
CA ALA A 11 7.55 -10.99 3.89
C ALA A 11 8.71 -10.11 3.46
N TYR A 12 8.94 -9.05 4.24
CA TYR A 12 10.15 -8.26 4.20
C TYR A 12 10.91 -8.47 5.51
N SER A 13 12.20 -8.81 5.38
CA SER A 13 13.12 -9.02 6.48
C SER A 13 14.29 -8.06 6.30
N TYR A 14 14.48 -7.17 7.27
CA TYR A 14 15.57 -6.20 7.26
C TYR A 14 16.93 -6.90 7.27
N GLU A 15 17.08 -7.97 8.06
CA GLU A 15 18.31 -8.75 8.13
C GLU A 15 18.64 -9.45 6.81
N ASP A 16 17.63 -9.96 6.11
CA ASP A 16 17.86 -10.58 4.81
C ASP A 16 18.12 -9.54 3.73
N PHE A 17 17.44 -8.38 3.81
CA PHE A 17 17.69 -7.24 2.95
C PHE A 17 19.15 -6.76 3.03
N LEU A 18 19.74 -6.70 4.22
CA LEU A 18 21.16 -6.31 4.39
C LEU A 18 22.15 -7.28 3.71
N LYS A 19 21.73 -8.52 3.44
CA LYS A 19 22.55 -9.53 2.76
C LYS A 19 22.40 -9.47 1.23
N VAL A 20 21.42 -8.72 0.72
CA VAL A 20 21.17 -8.59 -0.71
C VAL A 20 22.29 -7.77 -1.35
N ASP A 21 22.90 -8.30 -2.41
CA ASP A 21 23.82 -7.54 -3.26
C ASP A 21 23.00 -6.67 -4.23
N PRO A 22 23.07 -5.32 -4.12
CA PRO A 22 22.33 -4.43 -5.03
C PRO A 22 22.75 -4.58 -6.50
N LYS A 23 23.90 -5.20 -6.79
CA LYS A 23 24.37 -5.46 -8.16
C LYS A 23 23.82 -6.76 -8.75
N ASN A 24 23.25 -7.62 -7.90
CA ASN A 24 22.68 -8.91 -8.28
C ASN A 24 21.35 -9.14 -7.56
N LEU A 25 20.37 -8.26 -7.86
CA LEU A 25 19.03 -8.31 -7.30
C LEU A 25 18.22 -9.43 -7.94
N HIS A 26 17.68 -10.31 -7.09
CA HIS A 26 16.66 -11.29 -7.44
C HIS A 26 15.43 -11.01 -6.59
N LEU A 27 14.48 -10.23 -7.12
CA LEU A 27 13.30 -9.78 -6.37
C LEU A 27 12.00 -10.21 -7.08
N PRO A 28 11.02 -10.78 -6.35
CA PRO A 28 9.74 -11.14 -6.93
C PRO A 28 9.08 -9.96 -7.67
N GLY A 29 8.77 -10.15 -8.95
CA GLY A 29 8.20 -9.13 -9.84
C GLY A 29 9.22 -8.32 -10.65
N TRP A 30 10.42 -8.07 -10.12
CA TRP A 30 11.51 -7.41 -10.87
C TRP A 30 12.17 -8.39 -11.84
N ASP A 31 12.41 -9.62 -11.39
CA ASP A 31 12.98 -10.70 -12.20
C ASP A 31 12.03 -11.12 -13.34
N GLU A 32 10.74 -10.82 -13.22
CA GLU A 32 9.75 -11.01 -14.30
C GLU A 32 9.79 -9.87 -15.34
N SER A 33 10.37 -8.71 -14.98
CA SER A 33 10.24 -7.45 -15.73
C SER A 33 11.55 -6.96 -16.36
N TYR A 34 12.71 -7.36 -15.82
CA TYR A 34 14.02 -6.86 -16.27
C TYR A 34 15.07 -7.97 -16.31
N SER A 35 15.94 -7.91 -17.31
CA SER A 35 17.24 -8.57 -17.24
C SER A 35 18.16 -7.88 -16.23
N SER A 36 19.18 -8.58 -15.74
CA SER A 36 20.17 -8.01 -14.81
C SER A 36 20.87 -6.76 -15.36
N GLU A 37 21.09 -6.70 -16.68
CA GLU A 37 21.73 -5.58 -17.38
C GLU A 37 20.82 -4.35 -17.43
N GLU A 38 19.55 -4.54 -17.78
CA GLU A 38 18.54 -3.48 -17.77
C GLU A 38 18.36 -2.90 -16.37
N LEU A 39 18.35 -3.77 -15.36
CA LEU A 39 18.23 -3.38 -13.97
C LEU A 39 19.42 -2.53 -13.51
N GLN A 40 20.66 -2.93 -13.82
CA GLN A 40 21.84 -2.13 -13.51
C GLN A 40 21.84 -0.78 -14.22
N SER A 41 21.40 -0.74 -15.48
CA SER A 41 21.23 0.52 -16.22
C SER A 41 20.21 1.44 -15.57
N LEU A 42 19.06 0.89 -15.15
CA LEU A 42 18.02 1.64 -14.45
C LEU A 42 18.50 2.18 -13.11
N MET A 43 19.17 1.34 -12.30
CA MET A 43 19.76 1.79 -11.03
C MET A 43 20.75 2.93 -11.24
N SER A 44 21.56 2.86 -12.30
CA SER A 44 22.51 3.92 -12.65
C SER A 44 21.84 5.23 -13.03
N GLN A 45 20.66 5.20 -13.67
CA GLN A 45 19.90 6.40 -14.01
C GLN A 45 19.33 7.10 -12.77
N TYR A 46 18.98 6.34 -11.74
CA TYR A 46 18.39 6.87 -10.50
C TYR A 46 19.41 7.09 -9.37
N GLN A 47 20.69 6.73 -9.54
CA GLN A 47 21.70 6.72 -8.47
C GLN A 47 21.90 8.07 -7.75
N ASN A 48 21.66 9.19 -8.44
CA ASN A 48 21.80 10.54 -7.88
C ASN A 48 20.45 11.26 -7.71
N MET A 49 19.34 10.54 -7.87
CA MET A 49 17.99 11.09 -7.70
C MET A 49 17.75 11.36 -6.23
N THR A 50 17.40 12.59 -5.86
CA THR A 50 16.96 12.92 -4.50
C THR A 50 15.44 12.77 -4.36
N HIS A 51 14.93 12.78 -3.12
CA HIS A 51 13.49 12.83 -2.87
C HIS A 51 12.82 14.04 -3.53
N ASP A 52 13.48 15.20 -3.53
CA ASP A 52 12.94 16.41 -4.14
C ASP A 52 12.95 16.33 -5.67
N ASP A 53 14.01 15.76 -6.27
CA ASP A 53 14.04 15.55 -7.73
C ASP A 53 12.91 14.61 -8.16
N LEU A 54 12.73 13.49 -7.44
CA LEU A 54 11.67 12.53 -7.74
C LEU A 54 10.27 13.14 -7.52
N PHE A 55 10.09 13.92 -6.45
CA PHE A 55 8.83 14.61 -6.19
C PHE A 55 8.52 15.64 -7.28
N ASN A 56 9.51 16.42 -7.72
CA ASN A 56 9.34 17.40 -8.80
C ASN A 56 8.99 16.71 -10.14
N ASN A 57 9.56 15.53 -10.41
CA ASN A 57 9.19 14.72 -11.56
C ASN A 57 7.72 14.24 -11.47
N LEU A 58 7.27 13.79 -10.29
CA LEU A 58 5.88 13.43 -10.07
C LEU A 58 4.93 14.63 -10.27
N VAL A 59 5.28 15.80 -9.72
CA VAL A 59 4.49 17.03 -9.89
C VAL A 59 4.43 17.44 -11.37
N TYR A 60 5.54 17.34 -12.10
CA TYR A 60 5.58 17.61 -13.54
C TYR A 60 4.59 16.73 -14.31
N PHE A 61 4.53 15.44 -13.97
CA PHE A 61 3.61 14.47 -14.55
C PHE A 61 2.15 14.79 -14.18
N LEU A 62 1.87 14.99 -12.89
CA LEU A 62 0.51 15.26 -12.39
C LEU A 62 -0.08 16.54 -12.97
N ASN A 63 0.70 17.62 -13.07
CA ASN A 63 0.25 18.88 -13.66
C ASN A 63 -0.18 18.76 -15.13
N ARG A 64 0.20 17.68 -15.82
CA ARG A 64 -0.20 17.42 -17.22
C ARG A 64 -1.38 16.48 -17.32
N ILE A 65 -1.45 15.46 -16.48
CA ILE A 65 -2.52 14.45 -16.59
C ILE A 65 -3.79 14.87 -15.84
N ILE A 66 -3.66 15.57 -14.70
CA ILE A 66 -4.81 15.88 -13.83
C ILE A 66 -5.84 16.77 -14.52
N PRO A 67 -5.47 17.81 -15.32
CA PRO A 67 -6.44 18.55 -16.11
C PRO A 67 -7.21 17.67 -17.10
N VAL A 68 -6.53 16.71 -17.74
CA VAL A 68 -7.19 15.75 -18.64
C VAL A 68 -8.16 14.87 -17.85
N CYS A 69 -7.76 14.38 -16.68
CA CYS A 69 -8.63 13.61 -15.79
C CYS A 69 -9.89 14.40 -15.36
N GLU A 70 -9.79 15.71 -15.19
CA GLU A 70 -10.96 16.58 -14.93
C GLU A 70 -11.89 16.66 -16.15
N GLU A 71 -11.33 16.80 -17.36
CA GLU A 71 -12.11 16.85 -18.61
C GLU A 71 -12.89 15.56 -18.89
N VAL A 72 -12.32 14.40 -18.54
CA VAL A 72 -12.90 13.08 -18.83
C VAL A 72 -13.50 12.38 -17.61
N ASP A 73 -13.66 13.08 -16.49
CA ASP A 73 -14.26 12.57 -15.25
C ASP A 73 -13.58 11.31 -14.69
N ILE A 74 -12.24 11.32 -14.64
CA ILE A 74 -11.43 10.23 -14.08
C ILE A 74 -10.78 10.67 -12.76
N ASN A 75 -10.80 9.79 -11.77
CA ASN A 75 -10.04 9.94 -10.53
C ASN A 75 -8.74 9.13 -10.62
N MET A 76 -7.59 9.78 -10.41
CA MET A 76 -6.29 9.12 -10.27
C MET A 76 -6.06 8.74 -8.81
N ALA A 77 -5.58 7.52 -8.54
CA ALA A 77 -5.37 7.01 -7.19
C ALA A 77 -3.93 6.49 -7.03
N ILE A 78 -3.00 7.36 -6.59
CA ILE A 78 -1.60 6.97 -6.42
C ILE A 78 -1.44 5.91 -5.33
N HIS A 79 -0.65 4.87 -5.58
CA HIS A 79 -0.39 3.83 -4.58
C HIS A 79 0.81 4.23 -3.71
N PRO A 80 0.82 3.91 -2.39
CA PRO A 80 2.01 4.09 -1.57
C PRO A 80 3.18 3.23 -2.00
N ASP A 81 4.36 3.67 -1.61
CA ASP A 81 5.58 2.87 -1.69
C ASP A 81 5.48 1.63 -0.78
N ASP A 82 5.93 0.48 -1.26
CA ASP A 82 5.93 -0.80 -0.53
C ASP A 82 7.31 -1.48 -0.55
N PRO A 83 8.07 -1.49 0.55
CA PRO A 83 7.75 -0.87 1.83
C PRO A 83 7.82 0.68 1.83
N PRO A 84 7.20 1.38 2.79
CA PRO A 84 7.14 2.85 2.84
C PRO A 84 8.42 3.47 3.41
N TRP A 85 9.58 3.06 2.90
CA TRP A 85 10.90 3.60 3.22
C TRP A 85 11.89 3.29 2.10
N ASP A 86 12.94 4.11 1.99
CA ASP A 86 13.97 3.96 0.97
C ASP A 86 14.63 2.57 1.01
N ILE A 87 14.88 2.01 -0.17
CA ILE A 87 15.62 0.76 -0.35
C ILE A 87 16.67 0.96 -1.42
N PHE A 88 17.85 0.36 -1.25
CA PHE A 88 18.99 0.48 -2.18
C PHE A 88 19.42 1.92 -2.46
N SER A 89 19.24 2.81 -1.47
CA SER A 89 19.48 4.26 -1.59
C SER A 89 18.62 4.96 -2.65
N LEU A 90 17.55 4.32 -3.12
CA LEU A 90 16.58 4.93 -4.03
C LEU A 90 15.49 5.64 -3.21
N PRO A 91 15.19 6.91 -3.52
CA PRO A 91 14.20 7.68 -2.78
C PRO A 91 12.78 7.15 -3.02
N ARG A 92 11.98 7.12 -1.96
CA ARG A 92 10.54 6.85 -1.97
C ARG A 92 9.79 8.05 -1.39
N ILE A 93 8.72 8.45 -2.05
CA ILE A 93 8.10 9.78 -1.87
C ILE A 93 6.61 9.72 -1.56
N ILE A 94 6.00 8.53 -1.46
CA ILE A 94 4.61 8.29 -1.08
C ILE A 94 4.61 7.26 0.07
N SER A 95 5.23 7.64 1.18
CA SER A 95 5.53 6.71 2.29
C SER A 95 4.78 7.05 3.59
N ASN A 96 4.36 8.30 3.78
CA ASN A 96 3.73 8.77 5.02
C ASN A 96 2.71 9.91 4.82
N GLU A 97 2.13 10.38 5.91
CA GLU A 97 1.17 11.48 5.94
C GLU A 97 1.78 12.79 5.40
N GLU A 98 3.03 13.12 5.77
CA GLU A 98 3.71 14.34 5.34
C GLU A 98 3.91 14.39 3.82
N ASN A 99 4.25 13.25 3.21
CA ASN A 99 4.36 13.10 1.77
C ASN A 99 3.03 13.37 1.06
N LEU A 100 1.94 12.78 1.55
CA LEU A 100 0.61 12.95 0.98
C LEU A 100 0.13 14.40 1.13
N ASP A 101 0.36 15.02 2.29
CA ASP A 101 0.03 16.43 2.51
C ASP A 101 0.78 17.33 1.53
N ARG A 102 2.09 17.11 1.34
CA ARG A 102 2.89 17.84 0.36
C ARG A 102 2.35 17.67 -1.06
N LEU A 103 1.99 16.45 -1.44
CA LEU A 103 1.45 16.13 -2.76
C LEU A 103 0.13 16.85 -3.03
N PHE A 104 -0.83 16.71 -2.13
CA PHE A 104 -2.17 17.29 -2.31
C PHE A 104 -2.20 18.80 -2.15
N ASN A 105 -1.27 19.40 -1.40
CA ASN A 105 -1.10 20.84 -1.37
C ASN A 105 -0.50 21.37 -2.68
N THR A 106 0.39 20.60 -3.32
CA THR A 106 1.07 21.01 -4.55
C THR A 106 0.18 20.84 -5.79
N VAL A 107 -0.61 19.77 -5.85
CA VAL A 107 -1.58 19.50 -6.93
C VAL A 107 -2.98 19.34 -6.31
N PRO A 108 -3.73 20.44 -6.14
CA PRO A 108 -4.89 20.49 -5.25
C PRO A 108 -6.20 19.95 -5.83
N SER A 109 -6.29 19.66 -7.13
CA SER A 109 -7.49 19.03 -7.69
C SER A 109 -7.81 17.72 -7.00
N THR A 110 -9.06 17.48 -6.61
CA THR A 110 -9.48 16.22 -5.97
C THR A 110 -9.39 15.02 -6.91
N ARG A 111 -9.23 15.22 -8.23
CA ARG A 111 -8.90 14.13 -9.16
C ARG A 111 -7.54 13.52 -8.89
N ASN A 112 -6.63 14.25 -8.24
CA ASN A 112 -5.39 13.72 -7.68
C ASN A 112 -5.67 13.13 -6.30
N GLY A 113 -5.89 11.83 -6.23
CA GLY A 113 -6.14 11.11 -4.98
C GLY A 113 -5.19 9.95 -4.75
N LEU A 114 -5.56 9.14 -3.77
CA LEU A 114 -4.79 8.07 -3.14
C LEU A 114 -5.53 6.74 -3.29
N THR A 115 -4.75 5.70 -3.59
CA THR A 115 -5.09 4.32 -3.23
C THR A 115 -4.62 4.08 -1.80
N LEU A 116 -5.53 4.07 -0.82
CA LEU A 116 -5.17 3.82 0.58
C LEU A 116 -4.88 2.34 0.75
N CYS A 117 -3.61 1.95 0.60
CA CYS A 117 -3.17 0.59 0.89
C CYS A 117 -2.74 0.47 2.35
N THR A 118 -3.56 -0.22 3.14
CA THR A 118 -3.33 -0.40 4.57
C THR A 118 -2.07 -1.20 4.84
N GLY A 119 -1.76 -2.21 4.02
CA GLY A 119 -0.56 -3.01 4.23
C GLY A 119 0.74 -2.28 3.89
N SER A 120 0.75 -1.45 2.84
CA SER A 120 1.97 -0.74 2.45
C SER A 120 2.25 0.38 3.43
N PHE A 121 1.31 1.31 3.66
CA PHE A 121 1.51 2.34 4.70
C PHE A 121 1.69 1.72 6.09
N GLY A 122 0.93 0.66 6.41
CA GLY A 122 0.97 -0.02 7.71
C GLY A 122 2.22 -0.84 7.96
N ALA A 123 3.04 -1.14 6.95
CA ALA A 123 4.38 -1.65 7.18
C ALA A 123 5.24 -0.62 7.94
N GLY A 124 5.04 0.67 7.67
CA GLY A 124 5.67 1.76 8.39
C GLY A 124 4.96 2.04 9.71
N ARG A 125 5.54 1.62 10.84
CA ARG A 125 4.93 1.73 12.19
C ARG A 125 4.63 3.17 12.63
N HIS A 126 5.21 4.16 11.96
CA HIS A 126 4.99 5.58 12.21
C HIS A 126 3.67 6.11 11.62
N ASN A 127 3.03 5.36 10.72
CA ASN A 127 1.78 5.77 10.08
C ASN A 127 0.56 5.42 10.94
N ASP A 128 -0.24 6.42 11.30
CA ASP A 128 -1.56 6.23 11.91
C ASP A 128 -2.61 6.05 10.81
N LEU A 129 -2.89 4.81 10.45
CA LEU A 129 -3.80 4.48 9.36
C LEU A 129 -5.25 4.89 9.64
N VAL A 130 -5.69 4.90 10.90
CA VAL A 130 -7.05 5.30 11.26
C VAL A 130 -7.21 6.81 11.04
N LYS A 131 -6.23 7.60 11.50
CA LYS A 131 -6.16 9.03 11.26
C LYS A 131 -6.07 9.35 9.77
N MET A 132 -5.18 8.68 9.03
CA MET A 132 -5.01 8.90 7.60
C MET A 132 -6.28 8.56 6.82
N ALA A 133 -6.93 7.42 7.13
CA ALA A 133 -8.21 7.03 6.53
C ALA A 133 -9.28 8.10 6.78
N ALA A 134 -9.43 8.58 8.02
CA ALA A 134 -10.41 9.62 8.34
C ALA A 134 -10.12 10.94 7.60
N LYS A 135 -8.87 11.42 7.68
CA LYS A 135 -8.42 12.70 7.10
C LYS A 135 -8.62 12.71 5.58
N TYR A 136 -8.05 11.75 4.87
CA TYR A 136 -8.05 11.76 3.41
C TYR A 136 -9.40 11.37 2.82
N THR A 137 -10.23 10.60 3.53
CA THR A 137 -11.63 10.38 3.13
C THR A 137 -12.43 11.67 3.23
N THR A 138 -12.32 12.40 4.35
CA THR A 138 -12.99 13.70 4.53
C THR A 138 -12.59 14.71 3.44
N GLN A 139 -11.32 14.67 3.02
CA GLN A 139 -10.80 15.53 1.96
C GLN A 139 -11.15 15.03 0.53
N LYS A 140 -11.92 13.95 0.40
CA LYS A 140 -12.27 13.30 -0.88
C LYS A 140 -11.03 12.93 -1.71
N ARG A 141 -9.98 12.46 -1.03
CA ARG A 141 -8.73 12.02 -1.63
C ARG A 141 -8.62 10.51 -1.76
N VAL A 142 -9.35 9.72 -0.96
CA VAL A 142 -9.30 8.26 -1.04
C VAL A 142 -10.25 7.78 -2.14
N HIS A 143 -9.69 7.40 -3.29
CA HIS A 143 -10.48 6.95 -4.46
C HIS A 143 -10.51 5.43 -4.59
N PHE A 144 -9.53 4.76 -3.98
CA PHE A 144 -9.41 3.31 -3.98
C PHE A 144 -8.79 2.84 -2.67
N VAL A 145 -9.16 1.66 -2.18
CA VAL A 145 -8.61 1.11 -0.92
C VAL A 145 -8.16 -0.32 -1.13
N HIS A 146 -6.94 -0.61 -0.71
CA HIS A 146 -6.44 -1.97 -0.54
C HIS A 146 -6.43 -2.28 0.94
N LEU A 147 -7.32 -3.16 1.38
CA LEU A 147 -7.45 -3.57 2.78
C LEU A 147 -6.73 -4.90 3.02
N ARG A 148 -5.40 -4.91 3.00
CA ARG A 148 -4.60 -6.06 3.47
C ARG A 148 -4.00 -5.79 4.84
N ASN A 149 -3.72 -6.86 5.59
CA ASN A 149 -3.10 -6.78 6.90
C ASN A 149 -1.63 -7.24 6.83
N VAL A 150 -0.80 -6.66 7.68
CA VAL A 150 0.60 -7.06 7.89
C VAL A 150 0.84 -7.30 9.36
N LYS A 151 1.77 -8.20 9.66
CA LYS A 151 2.24 -8.44 11.03
C LYS A 151 3.68 -7.98 11.13
N TRP A 152 3.93 -7.05 12.04
CA TRP A 152 5.28 -6.61 12.36
C TRP A 152 6.04 -7.73 13.09
N ASN A 153 7.31 -7.90 12.72
CA ASN A 153 8.19 -8.90 13.31
C ASN A 153 9.48 -8.22 13.79
N GLY A 154 9.93 -8.56 15.01
CA GLY A 154 11.14 -7.99 15.60
C GLY A 154 11.06 -6.50 15.91
N ASP A 155 12.21 -5.91 16.23
CA ASP A 155 12.33 -4.48 16.60
C ASP A 155 12.67 -3.57 15.41
N HIS A 156 13.12 -4.15 14.30
CA HIS A 156 13.40 -3.43 13.05
C HIS A 156 12.17 -3.39 12.13
N ASP A 157 12.24 -2.57 11.07
CA ASP A 157 11.23 -2.49 10.03
C ASP A 157 11.19 -3.81 9.24
N SER A 158 10.45 -4.78 9.76
CA SER A 158 10.25 -6.11 9.19
C SER A 158 8.81 -6.55 9.42
N PHE A 159 8.24 -7.19 8.42
CA PHE A 159 6.85 -7.59 8.44
C PHE A 159 6.59 -8.79 7.54
N CYS A 160 5.50 -9.51 7.81
CA CYS A 160 4.94 -10.46 6.87
C CYS A 160 3.48 -10.15 6.59
N GLU A 161 3.02 -10.53 5.41
CA GLU A 161 1.59 -10.52 5.09
C GLU A 161 0.90 -11.66 5.84
N VAL A 162 -0.32 -11.40 6.29
CA VAL A 162 -1.11 -12.32 7.12
C VAL A 162 -2.57 -12.29 6.68
N GLY A 163 -3.41 -13.14 7.29
CA GLY A 163 -4.85 -13.09 7.09
C GLY A 163 -5.42 -11.71 7.41
N HIS A 164 -6.52 -11.34 6.74
CA HIS A 164 -7.06 -9.98 6.79
C HIS A 164 -7.64 -9.56 8.13
N CYS A 165 -7.93 -10.49 9.05
CA CYS A 165 -8.56 -10.13 10.32
C CYS A 165 -7.61 -9.31 11.20
N THR A 166 -8.14 -8.35 11.96
CA THR A 166 -7.34 -7.53 12.91
C THR A 166 -6.45 -8.40 13.81
N LYS A 167 -7.01 -9.50 14.34
CA LYS A 167 -6.32 -10.42 15.26
C LYS A 167 -5.09 -11.13 14.66
N ASP A 168 -5.00 -11.22 13.33
CA ASP A 168 -3.96 -11.99 12.66
C ASP A 168 -2.72 -11.14 12.36
N GLY A 169 -2.87 -9.81 12.38
CA GLY A 169 -1.80 -8.85 12.09
C GLY A 169 -1.63 -7.77 13.13
N SER A 170 -1.02 -6.66 12.71
CA SER A 170 -0.69 -5.50 13.54
C SER A 170 -1.58 -4.30 13.27
N LEU A 171 -2.42 -4.35 12.23
CA LEU A 171 -3.32 -3.25 11.86
C LEU A 171 -4.73 -3.51 12.39
N ASP A 172 -5.34 -2.48 12.97
CA ASP A 172 -6.76 -2.52 13.35
C ASP A 172 -7.66 -2.27 12.15
N MET A 173 -7.92 -3.35 11.41
CA MET A 173 -8.73 -3.30 10.20
C MET A 173 -10.17 -2.84 10.47
N ALA A 174 -10.71 -3.13 11.66
CA ALA A 174 -12.05 -2.69 12.04
C ALA A 174 -12.10 -1.16 12.23
N GLU A 175 -11.16 -0.59 12.99
CA GLU A 175 -11.11 0.87 13.18
C GLU A 175 -10.75 1.63 11.89
N ILE A 176 -9.93 1.05 11.00
CA ILE A 176 -9.66 1.63 9.67
C ILE A 176 -10.94 1.67 8.82
N VAL A 177 -11.67 0.55 8.71
CA VAL A 177 -12.93 0.50 7.93
C VAL A 177 -13.98 1.42 8.54
N LYS A 178 -14.09 1.46 9.87
CA LYS A 178 -14.96 2.40 10.58
C LYS A 178 -14.63 3.84 10.25
N ALA A 179 -13.35 4.22 10.20
CA ALA A 179 -12.93 5.56 9.81
C ALA A 179 -13.31 5.88 8.36
N LEU A 180 -13.18 4.93 7.43
CA LEU A 180 -13.64 5.11 6.04
C LEU A 180 -15.17 5.34 5.99
N VAL A 181 -15.96 4.46 6.60
CA VAL A 181 -17.43 4.54 6.59
C VAL A 181 -17.94 5.82 7.26
N LYS A 182 -17.42 6.13 8.45
CA LYS A 182 -17.80 7.32 9.22
C LYS A 182 -17.57 8.61 8.43
N ASN A 183 -16.46 8.69 7.70
CA ASN A 183 -16.08 9.89 6.96
C ASN A 183 -16.60 9.89 5.52
N GLY A 184 -17.46 8.93 5.14
CA GLY A 184 -18.21 8.98 3.89
C GLY A 184 -17.47 8.45 2.67
N PHE A 185 -16.57 7.48 2.85
CA PHE A 185 -15.96 6.78 1.73
C PHE A 185 -17.01 6.10 0.84
N ASP A 186 -16.92 6.30 -0.47
CA ASP A 186 -17.84 5.79 -1.49
C ASP A 186 -17.11 5.16 -2.69
N GLY A 187 -15.80 4.93 -2.58
CA GLY A 187 -14.96 4.37 -3.64
C GLY A 187 -14.90 2.84 -3.65
N TYR A 188 -13.96 2.32 -4.43
CA TYR A 188 -13.76 0.87 -4.56
C TYR A 188 -12.84 0.32 -3.47
N VAL A 189 -13.05 -0.95 -3.12
CA VAL A 189 -12.22 -1.68 -2.14
C VAL A 189 -11.79 -3.01 -2.73
N ARG A 190 -10.55 -3.43 -2.46
CA ARG A 190 -10.08 -4.81 -2.67
C ARG A 190 -9.38 -5.36 -1.44
N PRO A 191 -9.43 -6.68 -1.18
CA PRO A 191 -8.68 -7.35 -0.11
C PRO A 191 -7.16 -7.40 -0.37
N ASP A 192 -6.73 -7.08 -1.59
CA ASP A 192 -5.34 -7.07 -2.03
C ASP A 192 -4.67 -8.45 -1.91
N HIS A 193 -3.61 -8.62 -1.12
CA HIS A 193 -2.91 -9.89 -0.96
C HIS A 193 -3.51 -10.76 0.14
N GLY A 194 -3.39 -12.08 -0.02
CA GLY A 194 -3.70 -13.08 1.01
C GLY A 194 -2.60 -14.15 1.13
N ARG A 195 -2.67 -14.98 2.16
CA ARG A 195 -1.75 -16.12 2.34
C ARG A 195 -2.05 -17.19 1.29
N ASN A 196 -1.04 -17.97 0.94
CA ASN A 196 -1.22 -19.20 0.16
C ASN A 196 -1.74 -20.29 1.11
N ILE A 197 -3.00 -20.70 0.91
CA ILE A 197 -3.68 -21.70 1.74
C ILE A 197 -4.26 -22.81 0.88
N PHE A 198 -4.63 -23.92 1.53
CA PHE A 198 -5.32 -25.05 0.88
C PHE A 198 -4.60 -25.65 -0.35
N GLY A 199 -3.27 -25.59 -0.36
CA GLY A 199 -2.44 -26.15 -1.43
C GLY A 199 -2.52 -25.38 -2.75
N GLU A 200 -2.97 -24.12 -2.74
CA GLU A 200 -2.98 -23.31 -3.95
C GLU A 200 -1.56 -22.98 -4.44
N ASN A 201 -1.38 -22.99 -5.75
CA ASN A 201 -0.14 -22.64 -6.41
C ASN A 201 -0.42 -21.51 -7.42
N GLY A 202 -0.47 -20.29 -6.91
CA GLY A 202 -0.67 -19.06 -7.68
C GLY A 202 0.49 -18.09 -7.50
N LYS A 203 0.42 -16.94 -8.18
CA LYS A 203 1.35 -15.83 -7.93
C LYS A 203 1.28 -15.47 -6.43
N PRO A 204 2.42 -15.35 -5.71
CA PRO A 204 2.41 -15.07 -4.27
C PRO A 204 1.53 -13.87 -3.92
N GLY A 205 0.67 -14.02 -2.92
CA GLY A 205 -0.30 -12.99 -2.52
C GLY A 205 -1.59 -12.97 -3.35
N TYR A 206 -1.58 -13.51 -4.58
CA TYR A 206 -2.69 -13.44 -5.54
C TYR A 206 -3.48 -14.74 -5.71
N GLY A 207 -3.31 -15.69 -4.79
CA GLY A 207 -4.18 -16.86 -4.67
C GLY A 207 -5.67 -16.51 -4.55
N LEU A 208 -6.56 -17.46 -4.84
CA LEU A 208 -8.00 -17.21 -4.78
C LEU A 208 -8.49 -17.21 -3.33
N TYR A 209 -8.02 -18.16 -2.52
CA TYR A 209 -8.74 -18.57 -1.31
C TYR A 209 -8.68 -17.52 -0.21
N ASP A 210 -7.49 -17.16 0.27
CA ASP A 210 -7.38 -16.22 1.40
C ASP A 210 -7.81 -14.80 1.01
N ARG A 211 -7.69 -14.43 -0.28
CA ARG A 211 -8.25 -13.18 -0.82
C ARG A 211 -9.78 -13.16 -0.79
N ALA A 212 -10.44 -14.27 -1.12
CA ALA A 212 -11.89 -14.39 -1.01
C ALA A 212 -12.36 -14.34 0.45
N LEU A 213 -11.66 -15.04 1.35
CA LEU A 213 -11.91 -14.96 2.79
C LEU A 213 -11.79 -13.51 3.30
N GLY A 214 -10.71 -12.82 2.91
CA GLY A 214 -10.49 -11.41 3.20
C GLY A 214 -11.63 -10.51 2.71
N ALA A 215 -12.08 -10.69 1.46
CA ALA A 215 -13.20 -9.94 0.89
C ALA A 215 -14.49 -10.09 1.73
N THR A 216 -14.82 -11.31 2.14
CA THR A 216 -16.03 -11.55 2.96
C THR A 216 -15.91 -10.98 4.37
N TYR A 217 -14.72 -11.00 4.98
CA TYR A 217 -14.45 -10.32 6.24
C TYR A 217 -14.65 -8.81 6.12
N ILE A 218 -14.08 -8.19 5.08
CA ILE A 218 -14.21 -6.75 4.79
C ILE A 218 -15.68 -6.38 4.59
N ASN A 219 -16.44 -7.16 3.81
CA ASN A 219 -17.88 -6.92 3.63
C ASN A 219 -18.62 -6.90 4.98
N GLY A 220 -18.29 -7.81 5.90
CA GLY A 220 -18.87 -7.84 7.24
C GLY A 220 -18.56 -6.57 8.05
N LEU A 221 -17.34 -6.03 7.94
CA LEU A 221 -16.98 -4.76 8.59
C LEU A 221 -17.78 -3.58 8.01
N PHE A 222 -17.84 -3.47 6.69
CA PHE A 222 -18.62 -2.42 6.02
C PHE A 222 -20.10 -2.49 6.41
N GLU A 223 -20.73 -3.65 6.29
CA GLU A 223 -22.14 -3.84 6.67
C GLU A 223 -22.40 -3.44 8.14
N ALA A 224 -21.51 -3.85 9.05
CA ALA A 224 -21.64 -3.54 10.46
C ALA A 224 -21.57 -2.03 10.73
N PHE A 225 -20.59 -1.33 10.15
CA PHE A 225 -20.41 0.10 10.39
C PHE A 225 -21.41 0.98 9.63
N GLU A 226 -21.86 0.57 8.46
CA GLU A 226 -22.92 1.27 7.72
C GLU A 226 -24.24 1.24 8.49
N LYS A 227 -24.58 0.10 9.10
CA LYS A 227 -25.80 -0.05 9.94
C LYS A 227 -25.84 0.87 11.15
N VAL A 228 -24.68 1.22 11.70
CA VAL A 228 -24.56 2.08 12.89
C VAL A 228 -23.97 3.45 12.56
N LYS A 229 -23.92 3.84 11.29
CA LYS A 229 -23.21 5.06 10.84
C LYS A 229 -23.67 6.32 11.57
N ASP A 230 -24.96 6.45 11.85
CA ASP A 230 -25.53 7.60 12.57
C ASP A 230 -25.12 7.65 14.06
N LEU A 231 -24.50 6.58 14.59
CA LEU A 231 -23.99 6.48 15.96
C LEU A 231 -22.46 6.63 16.05
N LEU A 232 -21.75 6.72 14.91
CA LEU A 232 -20.28 6.78 14.84
C LEU A 232 -19.73 8.20 14.95
#